data_AF-A0A964QKN9-F1
#
_entry.id   AF-A0A964QKN9-F1
#
_cell.length_a   1.000
_cell.length_b   1.000
_cell.length_c   1.000
_cell.angle_alpha   90.00
_cell.angle_beta   90.00
_cell.angle_gamma   90.00
#
_symmetry.space_group_name_H-M   'P 1'
#
loop_
_entity.id
_entity.type
_entity.pdbx_description
1 polymer ?
#
loop_
_entity_poly.entity_id
_entity_poly.type
_entity_poly.pdbx_seq_one_letter_code
_entity_poly.pdbx_strand_id
1 'polypeptide(L)'
;MPVPGGTAPSPRFTRLANQLRAAGIGAELKNETLHFSFAQPEGVALACPIPHPWLAEQEVKTIGRIEDLDNPSAELREHYEALLQANARLGRVLSSQGPELLRQPALAQLQHRLQAFFAALLSAETLRLSASVPASGCAVMAPGPELRWDQVGLPEEMAWALFGPQLARELGATEPVKKRNQAARTALDALMERTWVVIHSGQEILVDTPVYYMPPRPAVAFRPVRHPGPVLRIHPRACALMEVYFDGDQARVFLPLTPQAQEEAGTRLSIAGLLRRDPGLFDLVLGNYHGMLWGLADWSLSAEGHAALVQLTGEEMAGGLLDRPRLTAILRRVFLQDGADKALALCDQLMDLGFARCRDSGASFNPFLGAGMTWPAQPESADPDLWQVYLEEVAALLSGHEDYADNDLGPLALLCRTGARGSLRQLAQYVAAPVPSPSGSGEPLLVRSLCQGRTTDEVTSKALEALTGLAEANQRGTQAMRSAGEHVWVKDHQVLGRALRARQPGLVFARAAHRGEVDPLAGAASRLFVGLPVR
;
A
#
# COMPACT_ATOMS: atom_id res chain seq x y z
N MET A 1 21.26 -24.58 -1.34
CA MET A 1 21.67 -24.64 -2.76
C MET A 1 20.86 -23.58 -3.51
N PRO A 2 21.49 -22.61 -4.18
CA PRO A 2 20.76 -21.67 -5.04
C PRO A 2 20.02 -22.47 -6.12
N VAL A 3 18.80 -22.05 -6.48
CA VAL A 3 18.20 -22.50 -7.73
C VAL A 3 19.18 -22.06 -8.82
N PRO A 4 19.80 -22.97 -9.58
CA PRO A 4 20.54 -22.57 -10.76
C PRO A 4 19.55 -21.74 -11.59
N GLY A 5 19.93 -20.52 -11.97
CA GLY A 5 19.10 -19.67 -12.83
C GLY A 5 18.78 -20.43 -14.10
N GLY A 6 17.67 -21.15 -14.10
CA GLY A 6 17.28 -22.02 -15.19
C GLY A 6 16.98 -21.15 -16.40
N THR A 7 17.60 -21.51 -17.51
CA THR A 7 17.39 -21.02 -18.88
C THR A 7 15.97 -21.29 -19.41
N ALA A 8 14.98 -21.41 -18.54
CA ALA A 8 13.60 -21.66 -18.87
C ALA A 8 12.80 -20.35 -18.75
N PRO A 9 11.91 -20.06 -19.71
CA PRO A 9 11.04 -18.90 -19.61
C PRO A 9 10.24 -18.89 -18.31
N SER A 10 9.93 -17.69 -17.81
CA SER A 10 9.10 -17.57 -16.61
C SER A 10 7.76 -18.29 -16.79
N PRO A 11 7.15 -18.85 -15.72
CA PRO A 11 5.83 -19.45 -15.80
C PRO A 11 4.75 -18.52 -16.38
N ARG A 12 4.91 -17.20 -16.18
CA ARG A 12 4.00 -16.20 -16.75
C ARG A 12 4.15 -16.10 -18.26
N PHE A 13 5.38 -16.06 -18.75
CA PHE A 13 5.62 -16.05 -20.19
C PHE A 13 5.17 -17.36 -20.83
N THR A 14 5.40 -18.50 -20.20
CA THR A 14 4.88 -19.79 -20.67
C THR A 14 3.36 -19.77 -20.80
N ARG A 15 2.64 -19.26 -19.79
CA ARG A 15 1.18 -19.08 -19.85
C ARG A 15 0.76 -18.18 -21.01
N LEU A 16 1.41 -17.02 -21.17
CA LEU A 16 1.14 -16.10 -22.27
C LEU A 16 1.37 -16.79 -23.63
N ALA A 17 2.49 -17.48 -23.80
CA ALA A 17 2.84 -18.17 -25.03
C ALA A 17 1.82 -19.28 -25.36
N ASN A 18 1.32 -20.00 -24.36
CA ASN A 18 0.26 -21.00 -24.55
C ASN A 18 -1.08 -20.36 -24.98
N GLN A 19 -1.46 -19.23 -24.36
CA GLN A 19 -2.67 -18.49 -24.74
C GLN A 19 -2.57 -17.91 -26.17
N LEU A 20 -1.43 -17.31 -26.51
CA LEU A 20 -1.17 -16.84 -27.87
C LEU A 20 -1.20 -17.99 -28.87
N ARG A 21 -0.59 -19.13 -28.52
CA ARG A 21 -0.60 -20.32 -29.37
C ARG A 21 -2.02 -20.80 -29.64
N ALA A 22 -2.91 -20.80 -28.63
CA ALA A 22 -4.31 -21.18 -28.82
C ALA A 22 -5.08 -20.24 -29.76
N ALA A 23 -4.65 -18.98 -29.87
CA ALA A 23 -5.14 -18.01 -30.85
C ALA A 23 -4.44 -18.10 -32.22
N GLY A 24 -3.47 -19.00 -32.40
CA GLY A 24 -2.69 -19.15 -33.63
C GLY A 24 -1.52 -18.17 -33.77
N ILE A 25 -1.00 -17.65 -32.66
CA ILE A 25 0.18 -16.79 -32.61
C ILE A 25 1.29 -17.48 -31.82
N GLY A 26 2.41 -17.75 -32.46
CA GLY A 26 3.63 -18.21 -31.80
C GLY A 26 4.37 -17.05 -31.13
N ALA A 27 4.90 -17.28 -29.94
CA ALA A 27 5.81 -16.39 -29.23
C ALA A 27 7.04 -17.19 -28.78
N GLU A 28 8.19 -16.94 -29.39
CA GLU A 28 9.42 -17.73 -29.18
C GLU A 28 10.55 -16.85 -28.65
N LEU A 29 11.12 -17.24 -27.50
CA LEU A 29 12.32 -16.60 -26.94
C LEU A 29 13.57 -17.25 -27.55
N LYS A 30 14.32 -16.50 -28.36
CA LYS A 30 15.59 -16.92 -28.99
C LYS A 30 16.66 -15.90 -28.69
N ASN A 31 17.83 -16.29 -28.19
CA ASN A 31 18.95 -15.36 -27.93
C ASN A 31 18.56 -14.08 -27.16
N GLU A 32 17.69 -14.20 -26.15
CA GLU A 32 17.12 -13.07 -25.38
C GLU A 32 16.25 -12.08 -26.18
N THR A 33 15.76 -12.45 -27.36
CA THR A 33 14.78 -11.69 -28.15
C THR A 33 13.50 -12.50 -28.34
N LEU A 34 12.33 -11.85 -28.28
CA LEU A 34 11.04 -12.49 -28.56
C LEU A 34 10.65 -12.31 -30.02
N HIS A 35 10.32 -13.42 -30.67
CA HIS A 35 9.80 -13.45 -32.02
C HIS A 35 8.32 -13.83 -32.01
N PHE A 36 7.53 -13.10 -32.81
CA PHE A 36 6.10 -13.37 -32.98
C PHE A 36 5.82 -13.78 -34.42
N SER A 37 5.00 -14.81 -34.61
CA SER A 37 4.60 -15.27 -35.94
C SER A 37 3.24 -15.95 -35.90
N PHE A 38 2.50 -15.97 -37.01
CA PHE A 38 1.30 -16.81 -37.10
C PHE A 38 1.71 -18.28 -37.23
N ALA A 39 1.00 -19.14 -36.50
CA ALA A 39 1.17 -20.58 -36.55
C ALA A 39 -0.21 -21.24 -36.44
N GLN A 40 -0.46 -22.34 -37.15
CA GLN A 40 -1.71 -23.05 -36.97
C GLN A 40 -1.70 -23.77 -35.61
N PRO A 41 -2.70 -23.51 -34.74
CA PRO A 41 -2.80 -24.24 -33.49
C PRO A 41 -3.20 -25.68 -33.74
N GLU A 42 -2.64 -26.59 -32.95
CA GLU A 42 -3.15 -27.94 -32.79
C GLU A 42 -4.41 -27.88 -31.92
N GLY A 43 -5.55 -28.29 -32.45
CA GLY A 43 -6.79 -28.25 -31.69
C GLY A 43 -8.04 -28.48 -32.52
N VAL A 44 -9.08 -27.68 -32.28
CA VAL A 44 -10.40 -27.88 -32.89
C VAL A 44 -10.51 -27.13 -34.22
N ALA A 45 -10.85 -27.84 -35.29
CA ALA A 45 -11.14 -27.23 -36.58
C ALA A 45 -12.49 -26.52 -36.57
N LEU A 46 -12.51 -25.29 -37.07
CA LEU A 46 -13.74 -24.55 -37.30
C LEU A 46 -14.46 -25.10 -38.54
N ALA A 47 -15.79 -25.06 -38.53
CA ALA A 47 -16.64 -25.55 -39.61
C ALA A 47 -16.40 -24.82 -40.94
N CYS A 48 -15.94 -23.58 -40.86
CA CYS A 48 -15.36 -22.84 -41.98
C CYS A 48 -14.30 -21.84 -41.46
N PRO A 49 -13.42 -21.32 -42.34
CA PRO A 49 -12.50 -20.24 -41.96
C PRO A 49 -13.27 -18.98 -41.53
N ILE A 50 -12.84 -18.36 -40.44
CA ILE A 50 -13.45 -17.14 -39.88
C ILE A 50 -12.37 -16.05 -39.79
N PRO A 51 -12.67 -14.77 -40.10
CA PRO A 51 -11.72 -13.68 -39.89
C PRO A 51 -11.21 -13.63 -38.44
N HIS A 52 -9.90 -13.48 -38.27
CA HIS A 52 -9.25 -13.53 -36.97
C HIS A 52 -9.68 -12.34 -36.10
N PRO A 53 -10.20 -12.55 -34.87
CA PRO A 53 -10.77 -11.48 -34.04
C PRO A 53 -9.82 -10.31 -33.75
N TRP A 54 -8.52 -10.57 -33.65
CA TRP A 54 -7.50 -9.52 -33.44
C TRP A 54 -6.90 -8.97 -34.74
N LEU A 55 -7.12 -9.55 -35.91
CA LEU A 55 -6.53 -9.07 -37.17
C LEU A 55 -7.32 -9.66 -38.35
N ALA A 56 -8.34 -8.94 -38.81
CA ALA A 56 -9.32 -9.46 -39.77
C ALA A 56 -8.71 -9.87 -41.13
N GLU A 57 -7.50 -9.40 -41.45
CA GLU A 57 -6.72 -9.77 -42.64
C GLU A 57 -6.18 -11.22 -42.59
N GLN A 58 -6.31 -11.90 -41.45
CA GLN A 58 -5.97 -13.32 -41.27
C GLN A 58 -7.23 -14.14 -41.00
N GLU A 59 -7.16 -15.44 -41.31
CA GLU A 59 -8.25 -16.38 -41.03
C GLU A 59 -7.86 -17.35 -39.91
N VAL A 60 -8.81 -17.61 -39.02
CA VAL A 60 -8.76 -18.69 -38.04
C VAL A 60 -9.44 -19.91 -38.65
N LYS A 61 -8.68 -20.99 -38.79
CA LYS A 61 -9.17 -22.30 -39.27
C LYS A 61 -9.24 -23.33 -38.14
N THR A 62 -8.34 -23.20 -37.18
CA THR A 62 -8.25 -24.02 -35.98
C THR A 62 -8.10 -23.13 -34.76
N ILE A 63 -8.60 -23.58 -33.62
CA ILE A 63 -8.37 -22.97 -32.31
C ILE A 63 -7.67 -23.98 -31.41
N GLY A 64 -6.82 -23.52 -30.50
CA GLY A 64 -6.15 -24.40 -29.53
C GLY A 64 -7.13 -25.05 -28.55
N ARG A 65 -6.72 -26.17 -27.97
CA ARG A 65 -7.50 -26.87 -26.94
C ARG A 65 -7.42 -26.15 -25.61
N ILE A 66 -8.52 -26.14 -24.86
CA ILE A 66 -8.55 -25.48 -23.54
C ILE A 66 -7.74 -26.24 -22.50
N GLU A 67 -7.59 -27.55 -22.68
CA GLU A 67 -6.82 -28.44 -21.81
C GLU A 67 -5.32 -28.14 -21.84
N ASP A 68 -4.84 -27.50 -22.92
CA ASP A 68 -3.44 -27.10 -23.09
C ASP A 68 -3.13 -25.75 -22.39
N LEU A 69 -4.14 -25.11 -21.79
CA LEU A 69 -4.00 -23.84 -21.08
C LEU A 69 -3.78 -24.06 -19.57
N ASP A 70 -2.87 -23.28 -18.99
CA ASP A 70 -2.57 -23.34 -17.56
C ASP A 70 -3.67 -22.70 -16.70
N ASN A 71 -4.45 -23.53 -16.00
CA ASN A 71 -5.53 -23.13 -15.08
C ASN A 71 -6.52 -22.10 -15.68
N PRO A 72 -7.30 -22.48 -16.72
CA PRO A 72 -8.24 -21.56 -17.37
C PRO A 72 -9.37 -21.15 -16.40
N SER A 73 -9.73 -19.86 -16.44
CA SER A 73 -10.85 -19.31 -15.67
C SER A 73 -12.18 -19.96 -16.04
N ALA A 74 -13.15 -19.95 -15.13
CA ALA A 74 -14.51 -20.44 -15.40
C ALA A 74 -15.16 -19.74 -16.61
N GLU A 75 -15.00 -18.41 -16.72
CA GLU A 75 -15.49 -17.60 -17.85
C GLU A 75 -14.89 -18.05 -19.18
N LEU A 76 -13.56 -18.24 -19.26
CA LEU A 76 -12.90 -18.76 -20.45
C LEU A 76 -13.43 -20.16 -20.85
N ARG A 77 -13.71 -21.04 -19.89
CA ARG A 77 -14.30 -22.37 -20.15
C ARG A 77 -15.69 -22.24 -20.75
N GLU A 78 -16.55 -21.39 -20.17
CA GLU A 78 -17.89 -21.15 -20.67
C GLU A 78 -17.89 -20.61 -22.11
N HIS A 79 -17.02 -19.64 -22.41
CA HIS A 79 -16.88 -19.11 -23.76
C HIS A 79 -16.35 -20.14 -24.76
N TYR A 80 -15.41 -20.99 -24.35
CA TYR A 80 -14.90 -22.08 -25.18
C TYR A 80 -15.99 -23.11 -25.50
N GLU A 81 -16.76 -23.55 -24.50
CA GLU A 81 -17.88 -24.49 -24.71
C GLU A 81 -18.95 -23.89 -25.62
N ALA A 82 -19.33 -22.63 -25.40
CA ALA A 82 -20.30 -21.92 -26.25
C ALA A 82 -19.80 -21.79 -27.71
N LEU A 83 -18.50 -21.59 -27.90
CA LEU A 83 -17.86 -21.57 -29.22
C LEU A 83 -17.95 -22.94 -29.91
N LEU A 84 -17.65 -24.03 -29.19
CA LEU A 84 -17.76 -25.39 -29.73
C LEU A 84 -19.20 -25.75 -30.14
N GLN A 85 -20.19 -25.37 -29.33
CA GLN A 85 -21.60 -25.57 -29.64
C GLN A 85 -22.02 -24.80 -30.91
N ALA A 86 -21.60 -23.54 -31.04
CA ALA A 86 -21.85 -22.74 -32.24
C ALA A 86 -21.17 -23.33 -33.48
N ASN A 87 -19.93 -23.83 -33.33
CA ASN A 87 -19.17 -24.47 -34.39
C ASN A 87 -19.84 -25.76 -34.87
N ALA A 88 -20.27 -26.63 -33.95
CA ALA A 88 -20.98 -27.87 -34.27
C ALA A 88 -22.36 -27.60 -34.91
N ARG A 89 -23.05 -26.53 -34.48
CA ARG A 89 -24.30 -26.09 -35.11
C ARG A 89 -24.06 -25.67 -36.56
N LEU A 90 -23.06 -24.83 -36.82
CA LEU A 90 -22.72 -24.42 -38.18
C LEU A 90 -22.29 -25.61 -39.04
N GLY A 91 -21.46 -26.51 -38.50
CA GLY A 91 -21.04 -27.74 -39.17
C GLY A 91 -22.22 -28.59 -39.66
N ARG A 92 -23.25 -28.76 -38.81
CA ARG A 92 -24.49 -29.47 -39.20
C ARG A 92 -25.26 -28.76 -40.32
N VAL A 93 -25.37 -27.44 -40.26
CA VAL A 93 -26.06 -26.63 -41.30
C VAL A 93 -25.33 -26.70 -42.64
N LEU A 94 -23.99 -26.72 -42.61
CA LEU A 94 -23.17 -26.87 -43.81
C LEU A 94 -23.27 -28.28 -44.40
N SER A 95 -23.23 -29.33 -43.56
CA SER A 95 -23.33 -30.72 -44.02
C SER A 95 -24.71 -31.08 -44.55
N SER A 96 -25.79 -30.49 -44.01
CA SER A 96 -27.16 -30.79 -44.42
C SER A 96 -27.64 -30.04 -45.66
N GLN A 97 -26.78 -29.23 -46.31
CA GLN A 97 -27.17 -28.28 -47.36
C GLN A 97 -28.40 -27.43 -46.96
N GLY A 98 -28.49 -27.03 -45.69
CA GLY A 98 -29.64 -26.30 -45.17
C GLY A 98 -29.91 -24.96 -45.88
N PRO A 99 -31.12 -24.40 -45.76
CA PRO A 99 -31.49 -23.12 -46.38
C PRO A 99 -30.51 -22.00 -46.03
N GLU A 100 -30.20 -21.15 -47.01
CA GLU A 100 -29.24 -20.03 -46.85
C GLU A 100 -29.62 -19.08 -45.71
N LEU A 101 -30.92 -18.95 -45.44
CA LEU A 101 -31.51 -18.21 -44.31
C LEU A 101 -31.02 -18.69 -42.93
N LEU A 102 -30.61 -19.94 -42.78
CA LEU A 102 -30.07 -20.48 -41.53
C LEU A 102 -28.54 -20.42 -41.46
N ARG A 103 -27.87 -20.26 -42.61
CA ARG A 103 -26.40 -20.24 -42.71
C ARG A 103 -25.84 -18.91 -42.19
N GLN A 104 -26.38 -17.78 -42.63
CA GLN A 104 -25.88 -16.46 -42.22
C GLN A 104 -26.00 -16.22 -40.70
N PRO A 105 -27.13 -16.53 -40.02
CA PRO A 105 -27.23 -16.36 -38.57
C PRO A 105 -26.30 -17.31 -37.80
N ALA A 106 -26.11 -18.54 -38.27
CA ALA A 106 -25.20 -19.51 -37.64
C ALA A 106 -23.73 -19.08 -37.78
N LEU A 107 -23.35 -18.51 -38.93
CA LEU A 107 -22.02 -17.94 -39.16
C LEU A 107 -21.77 -16.72 -38.25
N ALA A 108 -22.73 -15.79 -38.18
CA ALA A 108 -22.64 -14.62 -37.31
C ALA A 108 -22.55 -15.03 -35.83
N GLN A 109 -23.29 -16.06 -35.41
CA GLN A 109 -23.18 -16.61 -34.06
C GLN A 109 -21.79 -17.20 -33.79
N LEU A 110 -21.22 -17.95 -34.73
CA LEU A 110 -19.86 -18.48 -34.60
C LEU A 110 -18.83 -17.36 -34.48
N GLN A 111 -18.92 -16.33 -35.34
CA GLN A 111 -18.06 -15.15 -35.29
C GLN A 111 -18.12 -14.43 -33.95
N HIS A 112 -19.33 -14.19 -33.44
CA HIS A 112 -19.53 -13.54 -32.16
C HIS A 112 -18.95 -14.36 -30.99
N ARG A 113 -19.16 -15.69 -30.98
CA ARG A 113 -18.59 -16.56 -29.95
C ARG A 113 -17.06 -16.64 -30.04
N LEU A 114 -16.51 -16.60 -31.25
CA LEU A 114 -15.05 -16.57 -31.46
C LEU A 114 -14.45 -15.27 -30.90
N GLN A 115 -15.10 -14.13 -31.14
CA GLN A 115 -14.68 -12.84 -30.57
C GLN A 115 -14.71 -12.85 -29.04
N ALA A 116 -15.78 -13.36 -28.43
CA ALA A 116 -15.89 -13.48 -26.98
C ALA A 116 -14.81 -14.39 -26.38
N PHE A 117 -14.57 -15.55 -27.02
CA PHE A 117 -13.48 -16.45 -26.62
C PHE A 117 -12.11 -15.76 -26.68
N PHE A 118 -11.79 -15.04 -27.75
CA PHE A 118 -10.51 -14.34 -27.88
C PHE A 118 -10.37 -13.20 -26.87
N ALA A 119 -11.45 -12.49 -26.56
CA ALA A 119 -11.45 -11.44 -25.53
C ALA A 119 -11.15 -12.00 -24.13
N ALA A 120 -11.73 -13.15 -23.80
CA ALA A 120 -11.49 -13.85 -22.54
C ALA A 120 -10.11 -14.56 -22.50
N LEU A 121 -9.62 -15.03 -23.66
CA LEU A 121 -8.35 -15.77 -23.77
C LEU A 121 -7.16 -14.91 -23.37
N LEU A 122 -7.17 -13.62 -23.74
CA LEU A 122 -6.10 -12.68 -23.41
C LEU A 122 -6.66 -11.29 -23.09
N SER A 123 -6.98 -11.08 -21.82
CA SER A 123 -7.35 -9.76 -21.29
C SER A 123 -6.11 -8.94 -20.90
N ALA A 124 -6.28 -7.62 -20.77
CA ALA A 124 -5.23 -6.75 -20.25
C ALA A 124 -4.81 -7.14 -18.81
N GLU A 125 -5.74 -7.70 -18.03
CA GLU A 125 -5.48 -8.17 -16.66
C GLU A 125 -4.57 -9.39 -16.63
N THR A 126 -4.71 -10.29 -17.60
CA THR A 126 -3.87 -11.50 -17.72
C THR A 126 -2.39 -11.15 -17.96
N LEU A 127 -2.10 -10.01 -18.59
CA LEU A 127 -0.74 -9.51 -18.80
C LEU A 127 -0.24 -8.61 -17.68
N ARG A 128 -1.15 -7.89 -17.02
CA ARG A 128 -0.79 -7.05 -15.88
C ARG A 128 -0.26 -7.94 -14.76
N LEU A 129 0.65 -7.40 -13.98
CA LEU A 129 1.19 -8.05 -12.78
C LEU A 129 0.13 -8.08 -11.67
N SER A 130 -1.05 -8.67 -11.90
CA SER A 130 -1.98 -9.05 -10.83
C SER A 130 -1.42 -10.30 -10.16
N ALA A 131 -0.40 -10.07 -9.33
CA ALA A 131 0.31 -11.14 -8.65
C ALA A 131 -0.52 -11.58 -7.43
N SER A 132 -1.16 -12.74 -7.52
CA SER A 132 -1.07 -13.63 -6.37
C SER A 132 0.42 -13.88 -6.17
N VAL A 133 1.02 -13.16 -5.22
CA VAL A 133 2.44 -13.29 -4.93
C VAL A 133 2.58 -14.58 -4.12
N PRO A 134 3.28 -15.61 -4.63
CA PRO A 134 3.55 -16.80 -3.84
C PRO A 134 4.32 -16.41 -2.57
N ALA A 135 4.07 -17.13 -1.47
CA ALA A 135 4.61 -16.80 -0.15
C ALA A 135 4.19 -15.41 0.35
N SER A 136 2.89 -15.13 0.29
CA SER A 136 2.26 -13.96 0.89
C SER A 136 1.05 -14.33 1.77
N GLY A 137 0.71 -13.45 2.70
CA GLY A 137 -0.44 -13.61 3.60
C GLY A 137 -1.06 -12.27 3.96
N CYS A 138 -2.28 -12.26 4.47
CA CYS A 138 -2.97 -11.05 4.93
C CYS A 138 -3.59 -11.32 6.31
N ALA A 139 -3.50 -10.35 7.21
CA ALA A 139 -4.13 -10.42 8.52
C ALA A 139 -4.44 -9.02 9.05
N VAL A 140 -5.41 -8.94 9.96
CA VAL A 140 -5.70 -7.73 10.74
C VAL A 140 -4.54 -7.47 11.69
N MET A 141 -4.13 -6.21 11.81
CA MET A 141 -3.08 -5.79 12.72
C MET A 141 -3.60 -5.56 14.14
N ALA A 142 -2.77 -5.90 15.12
CA ALA A 142 -3.04 -5.66 16.53
C ALA A 142 -1.77 -5.16 17.25
N PRO A 143 -1.91 -4.40 18.35
CA PRO A 143 -0.77 -3.95 19.16
C PRO A 143 0.04 -5.12 19.72
N GLY A 144 1.37 -5.08 19.59
CA GLY A 144 2.32 -6.00 20.24
C GLY A 144 3.44 -5.25 20.96
N PRO A 145 3.18 -4.59 22.10
CA PRO A 145 4.16 -3.78 22.83
C PRO A 145 5.35 -4.59 23.39
N GLU A 146 5.22 -5.91 23.49
CA GLU A 146 6.28 -6.83 23.93
C GLU A 146 7.33 -7.13 22.85
N LEU A 147 7.04 -6.78 21.59
CA LEU A 147 7.94 -7.01 20.46
C LEU A 147 9.02 -5.92 20.40
N ARG A 148 10.15 -6.22 19.76
CA ARG A 148 11.07 -5.15 19.36
C ARG A 148 10.55 -4.39 18.14
N TRP A 149 11.10 -3.21 17.88
CA TRP A 149 10.77 -2.41 16.69
C TRP A 149 10.95 -3.16 15.40
N ASP A 150 12.04 -3.90 15.30
CA ASP A 150 12.38 -4.65 14.12
C ASP A 150 11.66 -6.00 14.07
N GLN A 151 10.71 -6.28 14.96
CA GLN A 151 9.98 -7.54 15.03
C GLN A 151 8.51 -7.41 14.65
N VAL A 152 7.96 -8.52 14.12
CA VAL A 152 6.53 -8.70 13.87
C VAL A 152 6.08 -10.06 14.38
N GLY A 153 4.98 -10.10 15.13
CA GLY A 153 4.33 -11.35 15.53
C GLY A 153 3.45 -11.89 14.40
N LEU A 154 3.89 -12.97 13.74
CA LEU A 154 3.12 -13.67 12.73
C LEU A 154 2.15 -14.69 13.37
N PRO A 155 0.88 -14.73 12.94
CA PRO A 155 -0.04 -15.81 13.29
C PRO A 155 0.59 -17.18 13.02
N GLU A 156 0.40 -18.14 13.92
CA GLU A 156 1.01 -19.47 13.79
C GLU A 156 0.67 -20.14 12.45
N GLU A 157 -0.60 -20.12 12.03
CA GLU A 157 -1.04 -20.68 10.74
C GLU A 157 -0.35 -20.00 9.56
N MET A 158 -0.19 -18.67 9.60
CA MET A 158 0.48 -17.91 8.56
C MET A 158 1.97 -18.25 8.52
N ALA A 159 2.63 -18.38 9.67
CA ALA A 159 4.03 -18.75 9.73
C ALA A 159 4.27 -20.14 9.09
N TRP A 160 3.45 -21.14 9.41
CA TRP A 160 3.55 -22.46 8.79
C TRP A 160 3.27 -22.43 7.28
N ALA A 161 2.28 -21.65 6.83
CA ALA A 161 1.95 -21.52 5.42
C ALA A 161 3.07 -20.85 4.61
N LEU A 162 3.67 -19.79 5.15
CA LEU A 162 4.73 -19.03 4.47
C LEU A 162 6.07 -19.77 4.47
N PHE A 163 6.50 -20.29 5.62
CA PHE A 163 7.84 -20.86 5.81
C PHE A 163 7.91 -22.37 5.62
N GLY A 164 6.77 -23.07 5.70
CA GLY A 164 6.71 -24.54 5.61
C GLY A 164 7.45 -25.14 4.40
N PRO A 165 7.30 -24.61 3.17
CA PRO A 165 8.03 -25.10 2.01
C PRO A 165 9.55 -24.92 2.11
N GLN A 166 10.03 -23.83 2.71
CA GLN A 166 11.47 -23.64 2.94
C GLN A 166 11.99 -24.55 4.05
N LEU A 167 11.25 -24.65 5.15
CA LEU A 167 11.58 -25.51 6.28
C LEU A 167 11.67 -26.98 5.87
N ALA A 168 10.73 -27.48 5.06
CA ALA A 168 10.75 -28.85 4.58
C ALA A 168 11.99 -29.16 3.71
N ARG A 169 12.48 -28.16 2.96
CA ARG A 169 13.72 -28.28 2.18
C ARG A 169 14.96 -28.31 3.08
N GLU A 170 15.00 -27.49 4.13
CA GLU A 170 16.12 -27.49 5.10
C GLU A 170 16.17 -28.77 5.93
N LEU A 171 15.02 -29.33 6.29
CA LEU A 171 14.92 -30.59 7.02
C LEU A 171 15.07 -31.84 6.12
N GLY A 172 15.03 -31.68 4.79
CA GLY A 172 15.04 -32.79 3.83
C GLY A 172 13.81 -33.71 3.90
N ALA A 173 12.76 -33.32 4.63
CA ALA A 173 11.55 -34.12 4.85
C ALA A 173 10.32 -33.22 5.06
N THR A 174 9.19 -33.63 4.49
CA THR A 174 7.90 -32.90 4.60
C THR A 174 7.07 -33.34 5.81
N GLU A 175 7.23 -34.58 6.28
CA GLU A 175 6.45 -35.13 7.40
C GLU A 175 6.61 -34.37 8.73
N PRO A 176 7.82 -33.95 9.16
CA PRO A 176 7.98 -33.17 10.39
C PRO A 176 7.21 -31.84 10.35
N VAL A 177 7.20 -31.18 9.18
CA VAL A 177 6.51 -29.90 8.94
C VAL A 177 4.99 -30.10 8.96
N LYS A 178 4.47 -31.13 8.28
CA LYS A 178 3.03 -31.44 8.29
C LYS A 178 2.51 -31.78 9.69
N LYS A 179 3.28 -32.53 10.47
CA LYS A 179 2.92 -32.91 11.85
C LYS A 179 3.20 -31.81 12.87
N ARG A 180 3.88 -30.72 12.47
CA ARG A 180 4.30 -29.61 13.35
C ARG A 180 4.94 -30.09 14.64
N ASN A 181 5.79 -31.11 14.54
CA ASN A 181 6.43 -31.71 15.71
C ASN A 181 7.40 -30.73 16.37
N GLN A 182 7.89 -31.05 17.57
CA GLN A 182 8.75 -30.13 18.33
C GLN A 182 10.02 -29.74 17.58
N ALA A 183 10.65 -30.68 16.88
CA ALA A 183 11.84 -30.41 16.06
C ALA A 183 11.53 -29.41 14.92
N ALA A 184 10.41 -29.56 14.22
CA ALA A 184 9.99 -28.64 13.18
C ALA A 184 9.61 -27.26 13.74
N ARG A 185 9.01 -27.19 14.94
CA ARG A 185 8.71 -25.91 15.62
C ARG A 185 10.00 -25.15 15.94
N THR A 186 10.98 -25.81 16.55
CA THR A 186 12.27 -25.20 16.86
C THR A 186 13.04 -24.80 15.60
N ALA A 187 13.00 -25.62 14.54
CA ALA A 187 13.61 -25.29 13.27
C ALA A 187 12.90 -24.13 12.56
N LEU A 188 11.57 -24.01 12.68
CA LEU A 188 10.79 -22.88 12.19
C LEU A 188 11.19 -21.59 12.90
N ASP A 189 11.31 -21.60 14.23
CA ASP A 189 11.76 -20.43 14.99
C ASP A 189 13.16 -19.97 14.54
N ALA A 190 14.10 -20.90 14.40
CA ALA A 190 15.46 -20.60 13.96
C ALA A 190 15.54 -20.10 12.50
N LEU A 191 14.61 -20.54 11.65
CA LEU A 191 14.46 -20.04 10.29
C LEU A 191 13.87 -18.63 10.28
N MET A 192 12.82 -18.39 11.06
CA MET A 192 12.17 -17.08 11.18
C MET A 192 13.15 -16.02 11.71
N GLU A 193 13.93 -16.34 12.75
CA GLU A 193 14.88 -15.43 13.38
C GLU A 193 15.95 -14.88 12.42
N ARG A 194 16.39 -15.68 11.44
CA ARG A 194 17.40 -15.29 10.44
C ARG A 194 16.80 -14.69 9.15
N THR A 195 15.49 -14.53 9.09
CA THR A 195 14.80 -14.03 7.89
C THR A 195 14.11 -12.69 8.17
N TRP A 196 13.94 -11.92 7.09
CA TRP A 196 13.09 -10.75 7.05
C TRP A 196 11.79 -11.10 6.33
N VAL A 197 10.69 -10.55 6.81
CA VAL A 197 9.41 -10.47 6.10
C VAL A 197 9.11 -9.01 5.80
N VAL A 198 8.53 -8.73 4.64
CA VAL A 198 8.14 -7.38 4.24
C VAL A 198 6.65 -7.20 4.50
N ILE A 199 6.30 -6.18 5.26
CA ILE A 199 4.93 -5.80 5.54
C ILE A 199 4.56 -4.60 4.69
N HIS A 200 3.39 -4.66 4.08
CA HIS A 200 2.80 -3.56 3.35
C HIS A 200 1.36 -3.34 3.83
N SER A 201 1.08 -2.14 4.31
CA SER A 201 -0.25 -1.72 4.71
C SER A 201 -1.05 -1.26 3.48
N GLY A 202 -2.27 -1.76 3.32
CA GLY A 202 -3.12 -1.35 2.22
C GLY A 202 -4.51 -1.92 2.40
N GLN A 203 -5.52 -1.04 2.39
CA GLN A 203 -6.90 -1.46 2.12
C GLN A 203 -6.96 -2.14 0.75
N GLU A 204 -7.99 -2.97 0.57
CA GLU A 204 -8.23 -3.78 -0.62
C GLU A 204 -7.63 -3.15 -1.88
N ILE A 205 -6.78 -3.92 -2.55
CA ILE A 205 -6.78 -3.85 -4.01
C ILE A 205 -8.22 -4.21 -4.37
N LEU A 206 -9.09 -3.20 -4.50
CA LEU A 206 -10.39 -3.36 -5.11
C LEU A 206 -10.12 -4.05 -6.45
N VAL A 207 -10.72 -5.20 -6.66
CA VAL A 207 -10.46 -6.07 -7.81
C VAL A 207 -10.71 -5.33 -9.14
N ASP A 208 -11.57 -4.30 -9.12
CA ASP A 208 -11.90 -3.43 -10.24
C ASP A 208 -11.14 -2.09 -10.27
N THR A 209 -10.38 -1.78 -9.23
CA THR A 209 -9.45 -0.64 -9.26
C THR A 209 -8.10 -1.21 -9.68
N PRO A 210 -7.57 -0.87 -10.87
CA PRO A 210 -6.24 -1.32 -11.26
C PRO A 210 -5.29 -1.08 -10.08
N VAL A 211 -4.49 -2.11 -9.70
CA VAL A 211 -3.48 -2.24 -8.59
C VAL A 211 -2.45 -1.09 -8.52
N TYR A 212 -2.68 -0.09 -9.31
CA TYR A 212 -1.83 0.94 -9.77
C TYR A 212 -2.16 2.18 -8.92
N TYR A 213 -1.25 2.48 -7.97
CA TYR A 213 -0.97 3.83 -7.48
C TYR A 213 -1.77 4.40 -6.30
N MET A 214 -1.89 3.67 -5.19
CA MET A 214 -1.78 4.40 -3.91
C MET A 214 -0.39 5.07 -3.86
N PRO A 215 -0.23 6.27 -3.28
CA PRO A 215 1.10 6.77 -2.91
C PRO A 215 1.84 5.62 -2.22
N PRO A 216 3.12 5.36 -2.53
CA PRO A 216 3.79 4.14 -2.09
C PRO A 216 3.76 4.09 -0.57
N ARG A 217 2.77 3.40 0.00
CA ARG A 217 2.71 3.18 1.43
C ARG A 217 3.98 2.41 1.79
N PRO A 218 4.73 2.87 2.79
CA PRO A 218 6.04 2.34 3.10
C PRO A 218 5.97 0.82 3.33
N ALA A 219 6.70 0.08 2.50
CA ALA A 219 6.96 -1.33 2.75
C ALA A 219 8.11 -1.41 3.75
N VAL A 220 7.87 -2.08 4.87
CA VAL A 220 8.82 -2.15 5.98
C VAL A 220 9.15 -3.60 6.27
N ALA A 221 10.44 -3.91 6.41
CA ALA A 221 10.92 -5.24 6.72
C ALA A 221 11.06 -5.44 8.24
N PHE A 222 10.56 -6.59 8.72
CA PHE A 222 10.63 -7.01 10.11
C PHE A 222 11.15 -8.44 10.22
N ARG A 223 11.74 -8.75 11.37
CA ARG A 223 12.06 -10.10 11.81
C ARG A 223 10.79 -10.76 12.35
N PRO A 224 10.33 -11.86 11.75
CA PRO A 224 9.11 -12.51 12.19
C PRO A 224 9.34 -13.31 13.48
N VAL A 225 8.35 -13.28 14.36
CA VAL A 225 8.26 -14.07 15.59
C VAL A 225 6.92 -14.80 15.56
N ARG A 226 6.87 -16.07 15.99
CA ARG A 226 5.59 -16.79 16.06
C ARG A 226 4.72 -16.22 17.17
N HIS A 227 3.46 -15.97 16.87
CA HIS A 227 2.49 -15.50 17.86
C HIS A 227 1.20 -16.34 17.83
N PRO A 228 0.66 -16.75 18.99
CA PRO A 228 -0.66 -17.37 19.05
C PRO A 228 -1.78 -16.42 18.60
N GLY A 229 -2.77 -16.99 17.91
CA GLY A 229 -3.96 -16.28 17.44
C GLY A 229 -3.90 -15.86 15.97
N PRO A 230 -4.97 -15.21 15.46
CA PRO A 230 -5.14 -14.93 14.02
C PRO A 230 -4.62 -13.55 13.57
N VAL A 231 -4.05 -12.76 14.47
CA VAL A 231 -3.72 -11.34 14.22
C VAL A 231 -2.22 -11.12 14.02
N LEU A 232 -1.88 -10.17 13.16
CA LEU A 232 -0.51 -9.71 12.96
C LEU A 232 -0.15 -8.72 14.08
N ARG A 233 0.81 -9.06 14.94
CA ARG A 233 1.23 -8.16 16.02
C ARG A 233 2.37 -7.28 15.56
N ILE A 234 2.23 -5.97 15.71
CA ILE A 234 3.28 -5.01 15.38
C ILE A 234 3.54 -4.15 16.60
N HIS A 235 4.81 -3.80 16.78
CA HIS A 235 5.17 -2.86 17.82
C HIS A 235 4.43 -1.53 17.60
N PRO A 236 3.64 -1.02 18.56
CA PRO A 236 2.87 0.21 18.36
C PRO A 236 3.73 1.37 17.86
N ARG A 237 5.00 1.42 18.29
CA ARG A 237 5.97 2.45 17.90
C ARG A 237 6.32 2.46 16.40
N ALA A 238 6.25 1.31 15.74
CA ALA A 238 6.54 1.14 14.32
C ALA A 238 5.37 1.52 13.41
N CYS A 239 4.15 1.69 13.94
CA CYS A 239 2.94 1.94 13.15
C CYS A 239 3.02 3.22 12.31
N ALA A 240 3.65 4.27 12.86
CA ALA A 240 3.86 5.53 12.14
C ALA A 240 4.64 5.34 10.84
N LEU A 241 5.66 4.46 10.85
CA LEU A 241 6.49 4.17 9.67
C LEU A 241 5.77 3.34 8.60
N MET A 242 4.61 2.77 8.93
CA MET A 242 3.78 1.99 8.02
C MET A 242 2.48 2.72 7.66
N GLU A 243 2.21 3.88 8.24
CA GLU A 243 0.93 4.60 8.13
C GLU A 243 -0.28 3.70 8.49
N VAL A 244 -0.18 2.98 9.61
CA VAL A 244 -1.23 2.07 10.08
C VAL A 244 -1.81 2.48 11.42
N TYR A 245 -3.08 2.14 11.62
CA TYR A 245 -3.81 2.32 12.86
C TYR A 245 -4.40 0.98 13.34
N PHE A 246 -4.77 0.90 14.62
CA PHE A 246 -5.35 -0.31 15.22
C PHE A 246 -6.88 -0.23 15.28
N ASP A 247 -7.51 0.26 14.23
CA ASP A 247 -8.97 0.43 14.07
C ASP A 247 -9.59 -0.59 13.09
N GLY A 248 -8.83 -1.61 12.70
CA GLY A 248 -9.24 -2.66 11.77
C GLY A 248 -8.38 -2.78 10.52
N ASP A 249 -7.30 -1.98 10.43
CA ASP A 249 -6.36 -2.06 9.31
C ASP A 249 -5.80 -3.49 9.12
N GLN A 250 -5.76 -3.90 7.86
CA GLN A 250 -5.11 -5.14 7.44
C GLN A 250 -3.77 -4.84 6.80
N ALA A 251 -2.83 -5.77 6.98
CA ALA A 251 -1.55 -5.71 6.31
C ALA A 251 -1.24 -7.02 5.60
N ARG A 252 -0.51 -6.88 4.50
CA ARG A 252 0.02 -8.00 3.72
C ARG A 252 1.46 -8.25 4.10
N VAL A 253 1.75 -9.53 4.31
CA VAL A 253 3.08 -10.04 4.63
C VAL A 253 3.61 -10.74 3.39
N PHE A 254 4.83 -10.42 3.00
CA PHE A 254 5.56 -11.06 1.92
C PHE A 254 6.84 -11.67 2.46
N LEU A 255 7.16 -12.89 2.06
CA LEU A 255 8.43 -13.55 2.38
C LEU A 255 9.38 -13.45 1.17
N PRO A 256 10.45 -12.63 1.22
CA PRO A 256 11.50 -12.64 0.22
C PRO A 256 12.18 -14.02 0.16
N LEU A 257 12.19 -14.66 -1.02
CA LEU A 257 12.65 -16.05 -1.15
C LEU A 257 14.13 -16.19 -1.50
N THR A 258 14.76 -15.18 -2.09
CA THR A 258 16.16 -15.22 -2.51
C THR A 258 17.08 -14.59 -1.47
N PRO A 259 18.34 -15.03 -1.35
CA PRO A 259 19.31 -14.41 -0.44
C PRO A 259 19.51 -12.92 -0.71
N GLN A 260 19.55 -12.51 -1.99
CA GLN A 260 19.69 -11.10 -2.38
C GLN A 260 18.48 -10.27 -1.94
N ALA A 261 17.27 -10.83 -2.06
CA ALA A 261 16.06 -10.13 -1.62
C ALA A 261 15.96 -10.05 -0.09
N GLN A 262 16.46 -11.07 0.63
CA GLN A 262 16.58 -11.05 2.09
C GLN A 262 17.59 -9.99 2.56
N GLU A 263 18.74 -9.87 1.90
CA GLU A 263 19.74 -8.84 2.17
C GLU A 263 19.21 -7.44 1.88
N GLU A 264 18.53 -7.26 0.75
CA GLU A 264 17.91 -5.98 0.39
C GLU A 264 16.83 -5.58 1.39
N ALA A 265 15.97 -6.53 1.79
CA ALA A 265 14.94 -6.29 2.81
C ALA A 265 15.56 -5.80 4.12
N GLY A 266 16.59 -6.50 4.63
CA GLY A 266 17.27 -6.12 5.87
C GLY A 266 18.03 -4.79 5.76
N THR A 267 18.67 -4.51 4.63
CA THR A 267 19.55 -3.33 4.49
C THR A 267 18.80 -2.05 4.13
N ARG A 268 17.75 -2.17 3.30
CA ARG A 268 17.04 -1.01 2.72
C ARG A 268 15.63 -0.82 3.27
N LEU A 269 14.92 -1.90 3.57
CA LEU A 269 13.50 -1.85 3.94
C LEU A 269 13.26 -2.01 5.45
N SER A 270 14.25 -2.47 6.22
CA SER A 270 14.15 -2.49 7.68
C SER A 270 14.01 -1.08 8.24
N ILE A 271 13.49 -0.95 9.46
CA ILE A 271 13.39 0.36 10.14
C ILE A 271 14.75 1.08 10.17
N ALA A 272 15.83 0.36 10.50
CA ALA A 272 17.17 0.90 10.48
C ALA A 272 17.61 1.34 9.06
N GLY A 273 17.24 0.58 8.02
CA GLY A 273 17.49 0.93 6.63
C GLY A 273 16.75 2.19 6.19
N LEU A 274 15.47 2.32 6.57
CA LEU A 274 14.63 3.48 6.29
C LEU A 274 15.19 4.73 6.98
N LEU A 275 15.51 4.64 8.28
CA LEU A 275 16.11 5.74 9.05
C LEU A 275 17.49 6.14 8.52
N ARG A 276 18.28 5.19 8.00
CA ARG A 276 19.58 5.50 7.38
C ARG A 276 19.42 6.30 6.09
N ARG A 277 18.38 6.00 5.31
CA ARG A 277 18.07 6.74 4.08
C ARG A 277 17.50 8.11 4.39
N ASP A 278 16.63 8.18 5.40
CA ASP A 278 15.98 9.41 5.82
C ASP A 278 15.85 9.49 7.35
N PRO A 279 16.82 10.11 8.04
CA PRO A 279 16.72 10.40 9.47
C PRO A 279 15.54 11.33 9.80
N GLY A 280 14.97 11.98 8.78
CA GLY A 280 13.66 12.65 8.74
C GLY A 280 12.59 11.94 9.54
N LEU A 281 12.50 10.63 9.33
CA LEU A 281 11.43 9.76 9.77
C LEU A 281 11.30 9.63 11.30
N PHE A 282 12.32 10.00 12.08
CA PHE A 282 12.15 10.13 13.54
C PHE A 282 11.04 11.12 13.90
N ASP A 283 10.88 12.19 13.12
CA ASP A 283 9.83 13.17 13.36
C ASP A 283 8.44 12.53 13.18
N LEU A 284 8.27 11.69 12.15
CA LEU A 284 7.03 10.94 11.91
C LEU A 284 6.72 9.99 13.06
N VAL A 285 7.74 9.27 13.53
CA VAL A 285 7.64 8.35 14.67
C VAL A 285 7.18 9.09 15.92
N LEU A 286 7.86 10.18 16.30
CA LEU A 286 7.52 10.92 17.53
C LEU A 286 6.15 11.61 17.44
N GLY A 287 5.73 12.02 16.24
CA GLY A 287 4.49 12.75 16.01
C GLY A 287 3.22 12.01 16.38
N ASN A 288 3.26 10.68 16.47
CA ASN A 288 2.09 9.86 16.79
C ASN A 288 1.98 9.49 18.28
N TYR A 289 2.95 9.86 19.12
CA TYR A 289 2.96 9.52 20.55
C TYR A 289 2.78 10.77 21.42
N HIS A 290 1.59 11.37 21.33
CA HIS A 290 1.25 12.64 21.98
C HIS A 290 1.50 12.60 23.50
N GLY A 291 1.06 11.52 24.17
CA GLY A 291 1.24 11.35 25.61
C GLY A 291 2.71 11.23 26.03
N MET A 292 3.55 10.56 25.24
CA MET A 292 4.99 10.53 25.53
C MET A 292 5.58 11.94 25.49
N LEU A 293 5.39 12.67 24.38
CA LEU A 293 5.95 14.01 24.21
C LEU A 293 5.48 14.92 25.33
N TRP A 294 4.20 14.87 25.67
CA TRP A 294 3.62 15.64 26.77
C TRP A 294 4.30 15.32 28.10
N GLY A 295 4.42 14.03 28.47
CA GLY A 295 5.00 13.63 29.75
C GLY A 295 6.48 13.96 29.89
N LEU A 296 7.25 13.86 28.80
CA LEU A 296 8.66 14.28 28.81
C LEU A 296 8.79 15.81 28.92
N ALA A 297 7.92 16.55 28.21
CA ALA A 297 7.95 18.01 28.22
C ALA A 297 7.59 18.58 29.60
N ASP A 298 6.51 18.08 30.21
CA ASP A 298 6.11 18.44 31.57
C ASP A 298 7.24 18.16 32.57
N TRP A 299 7.81 16.95 32.52
CA TRP A 299 8.89 16.57 33.43
C TRP A 299 10.16 17.40 33.22
N SER A 300 10.45 17.83 31.98
CA SER A 300 11.61 18.67 31.65
C SER A 300 11.60 20.05 32.30
N LEU A 301 10.44 20.51 32.79
CA LEU A 301 10.30 21.76 33.54
C LEU A 301 10.82 21.64 34.99
N SER A 302 10.82 20.43 35.54
CA SER A 302 11.35 20.18 36.87
C SER A 302 12.88 20.09 36.84
N ALA A 303 13.56 20.59 37.88
CA ALA A 303 15.03 20.51 37.96
C ALA A 303 15.54 19.05 37.95
N GLU A 304 14.80 18.14 38.57
CA GLU A 304 15.08 16.71 38.58
C GLU A 304 14.95 16.10 37.18
N GLY A 305 13.81 16.32 36.51
CA GLY A 305 13.56 15.78 35.19
C GLY A 305 14.49 16.35 34.14
N HIS A 306 14.81 17.65 34.24
CA HIS A 306 15.83 18.28 33.44
C HIS A 306 17.18 17.58 33.55
N ALA A 307 17.71 17.42 34.76
CA ALA A 307 19.00 16.78 34.99
C ALA A 307 19.03 15.32 34.49
N ALA A 308 17.94 14.58 34.72
CA ALA A 308 17.81 13.21 34.26
C ALA A 308 17.76 13.10 32.72
N LEU A 309 17.05 14.00 32.05
CA LEU A 309 17.00 14.04 30.58
C LEU A 309 18.34 14.46 29.98
N VAL A 310 19.06 15.41 30.58
CA VAL A 310 20.41 15.77 30.16
C VAL A 310 21.35 14.58 30.29
N GLN A 311 21.28 13.83 31.39
CA GLN A 311 22.07 12.62 31.59
C GLN A 311 21.73 11.52 30.57
N LEU A 312 20.44 11.34 30.26
CA LEU A 312 19.96 10.30 29.34
C LEU A 312 20.29 10.62 27.87
N THR A 313 20.14 11.89 27.48
CA THR A 313 20.29 12.32 26.07
C THR A 313 21.69 12.84 25.76
N GLY A 314 22.45 13.24 26.78
CA GLY A 314 23.75 13.90 26.63
C GLY A 314 23.66 15.31 26.05
N GLU A 315 22.47 15.94 26.03
CA GLU A 315 22.28 17.29 25.53
C GLU A 315 21.88 18.24 26.66
N GLU A 316 22.64 19.33 26.82
CA GLU A 316 22.26 20.40 27.73
C GLU A 316 21.08 21.17 27.15
N MET A 317 19.97 21.17 27.87
CA MET A 317 18.78 21.90 27.47
C MET A 317 18.88 23.31 28.05
N ALA A 318 19.33 24.30 27.27
CA ALA A 318 19.19 25.69 27.69
C ALA A 318 17.71 25.95 28.04
N GLY A 319 17.44 26.38 29.27
CA GLY A 319 16.12 26.33 29.95
C GLY A 319 14.92 26.46 29.02
N GLY A 320 14.10 25.42 28.97
CA GLY A 320 12.94 25.34 28.09
C GLY A 320 12.38 23.92 27.99
N LEU A 321 11.18 23.81 27.45
CA LEU A 321 10.46 22.55 27.23
C LEU A 321 11.24 21.61 26.30
N LEU A 322 11.18 20.30 26.57
CA LEU A 322 11.54 19.30 25.57
C LEU A 322 10.43 19.21 24.52
N ASP A 323 10.63 19.87 23.38
CA ASP A 323 9.71 19.80 22.26
C ASP A 323 10.08 18.70 21.25
N ARG A 324 9.15 18.40 20.33
CA ARG A 324 9.35 17.42 19.28
C ARG A 324 10.56 17.72 18.38
N PRO A 325 10.78 18.95 17.87
CA PRO A 325 11.98 19.26 17.08
C PRO A 325 13.29 18.94 17.79
N ARG A 326 13.43 19.28 19.07
CA ARG A 326 14.63 19.02 19.87
C ARG A 326 14.83 17.52 20.09
N LEU A 327 13.77 16.79 20.41
CA LEU A 327 13.83 15.34 20.57
C LEU A 327 14.22 14.62 19.27
N THR A 328 13.66 15.07 18.13
CA THR A 328 14.06 14.60 16.80
C THR A 328 15.54 14.85 16.54
N ALA A 329 16.07 16.03 16.90
CA ALA A 329 17.48 16.35 16.74
C ALA A 329 18.40 15.44 17.57
N ILE A 330 18.04 15.19 18.84
CA ILE A 330 18.76 14.27 19.73
C ILE A 330 18.83 12.86 19.12
N LEU A 331 17.69 12.30 18.71
CA LEU A 331 17.64 10.95 18.16
C LEU A 331 18.42 10.84 16.84
N ARG A 332 18.34 11.86 15.97
CA ARG A 332 19.15 11.91 14.74
C ARG A 332 20.64 11.96 15.04
N ARG A 333 21.07 12.75 16.03
CA ARG A 333 22.48 12.83 16.44
C ARG A 333 22.99 11.48 16.92
N VAL A 334 22.26 10.84 17.83
CA VAL A 334 22.61 9.50 18.33
C VAL A 334 22.61 8.49 17.18
N PHE A 335 21.65 8.56 16.27
CA PHE A 335 21.64 7.68 15.10
C PHE A 335 22.90 7.82 14.24
N LEU A 336 23.34 9.06 13.97
CA LEU A 336 24.51 9.34 13.13
C LEU A 336 25.84 9.01 13.81
N GLN A 337 25.95 9.20 15.13
CA GLN A 337 27.19 8.98 15.88
C GLN A 337 27.35 7.53 16.35
N ASP A 338 26.25 6.96 16.81
CA ASP A 338 26.21 5.76 17.64
C ASP A 338 25.47 4.59 16.95
N GLY A 339 24.79 4.88 15.84
CA GLY A 339 24.12 3.88 14.99
C GLY A 339 22.64 3.67 15.33
N ALA A 340 21.98 2.88 14.48
CA ALA A 340 20.53 2.66 14.53
C ALA A 340 20.08 2.00 15.83
N ASP A 341 20.80 0.99 16.30
CA ASP A 341 20.40 0.20 17.48
C ASP A 341 20.38 1.06 18.74
N LYS A 342 21.42 1.89 18.95
CA LYS A 342 21.49 2.82 20.09
C LYS A 342 20.41 3.89 20.02
N ALA A 343 20.16 4.46 18.84
CA ALA A 343 19.12 5.47 18.67
C ALA A 343 17.71 4.93 18.90
N LEU A 344 17.41 3.72 18.40
CA LEU A 344 16.14 3.05 18.63
C LEU A 344 15.97 2.68 20.11
N ALA A 345 17.02 2.17 20.77
CA ALA A 345 16.97 1.87 22.20
C ALA A 345 16.74 3.13 23.06
N LEU A 346 17.40 4.25 22.73
CA LEU A 346 17.15 5.53 23.39
C LEU A 346 15.70 6.01 23.16
N CYS A 347 15.22 5.90 21.91
CA CYS A 347 13.84 6.22 21.55
C CYS A 347 12.85 5.40 22.38
N ASP A 348 13.11 4.10 22.58
CA ASP A 348 12.31 3.23 23.43
C ASP A 348 12.27 3.68 24.89
N GLN A 349 13.44 3.93 25.47
CA GLN A 349 13.56 4.38 26.85
C GLN A 349 12.83 5.71 27.08
N LEU A 350 12.98 6.67 26.16
CA LEU A 350 12.28 7.94 26.21
C LEU A 350 10.76 7.74 26.09
N MET A 351 10.31 6.80 25.25
CA MET A 351 8.90 6.48 25.13
C MET A 351 8.30 5.90 26.41
N ASP A 352 8.94 4.89 26.99
CA ASP A 352 8.48 4.29 28.25
C ASP A 352 8.42 5.32 29.37
N LEU A 353 9.46 6.14 29.47
CA LEU A 353 9.55 7.20 30.47
C LEU A 353 8.47 8.26 30.27
N GLY A 354 8.31 8.76 29.04
CA GLY A 354 7.30 9.77 28.72
C GLY A 354 5.88 9.30 29.00
N PHE A 355 5.54 8.05 28.62
CA PHE A 355 4.23 7.49 28.93
C PHE A 355 4.01 7.26 30.43
N ALA A 356 5.04 6.86 31.18
CA ALA A 356 4.94 6.76 32.62
C ALA A 356 4.67 8.14 33.25
N ARG A 357 5.46 9.16 32.89
CA ARG A 357 5.30 10.53 33.40
C ARG A 357 3.95 11.14 33.05
N CYS A 358 3.48 10.96 31.82
CA CYS A 358 2.16 11.43 31.41
C CYS A 358 1.02 10.75 32.20
N ARG A 359 1.20 9.48 32.62
CA ARG A 359 0.21 8.78 33.44
C ARG A 359 0.24 9.28 34.88
N ASP A 360 1.44 9.45 35.43
CA ASP A 360 1.65 9.90 36.81
C ASP A 360 1.21 11.34 37.03
N SER A 361 1.28 12.19 35.99
CA SER A 361 0.84 13.59 36.09
C SER A 361 -0.67 13.72 36.34
N GLY A 362 -1.47 12.73 35.96
CA GLY A 362 -2.93 12.80 36.05
C GLY A 362 -3.54 13.91 35.17
N ALA A 363 -2.80 14.39 34.17
CA ALA A 363 -3.21 15.51 33.34
C ALA A 363 -4.58 15.26 32.70
N SER A 364 -5.48 16.21 32.92
CA SER A 364 -6.85 16.20 32.43
C SER A 364 -7.29 17.64 32.24
N PHE A 365 -8.34 17.85 31.45
CA PHE A 365 -8.93 19.16 31.23
C PHE A 365 -10.43 19.14 31.51
N ASN A 366 -10.98 20.30 31.86
CA ASN A 366 -12.39 20.47 32.21
C ASN A 366 -13.27 20.71 30.95
N PRO A 367 -14.61 20.55 31.02
CA PRO A 367 -15.49 20.68 29.85
C PRO A 367 -15.75 22.12 29.39
N PHE A 368 -15.39 23.13 30.19
CA PHE A 368 -15.60 24.56 29.95
C PHE A 368 -14.28 25.29 29.70
N LEU A 369 -13.48 24.73 28.78
CA LEU A 369 -12.16 25.23 28.43
C LEU A 369 -12.13 26.74 28.19
N GLY A 370 -11.25 27.43 28.90
CA GLY A 370 -11.02 28.86 28.73
C GLY A 370 -12.10 29.75 29.35
N ALA A 371 -13.01 29.21 30.17
CA ALA A 371 -14.02 30.00 30.87
C ALA A 371 -13.41 30.93 31.95
N GLY A 372 -12.26 30.55 32.51
CA GLY A 372 -11.52 31.38 33.47
C GLY A 372 -10.67 32.48 32.82
N MET A 373 -10.55 32.49 31.49
CA MET A 373 -9.70 33.41 30.77
C MET A 373 -10.40 34.71 30.45
N THR A 374 -9.61 35.80 30.48
CA THR A 374 -10.03 37.09 29.92
C THR A 374 -9.51 37.17 28.48
N TRP A 375 -10.43 37.15 27.53
CA TRP A 375 -10.11 37.24 26.10
C TRP A 375 -9.95 38.69 25.65
N PRO A 376 -9.17 38.94 24.58
CA PRO A 376 -9.13 40.25 23.94
C PRO A 376 -10.51 40.73 23.49
N ALA A 377 -10.67 42.03 23.23
CA ALA A 377 -11.92 42.56 22.71
C ALA A 377 -12.16 42.03 21.29
N GLN A 378 -13.37 41.52 21.03
CA GLN A 378 -13.73 41.03 19.71
C GLN A 378 -13.91 42.19 18.72
N PRO A 379 -13.59 42.00 17.42
CA PRO A 379 -13.90 42.97 16.39
C PRO A 379 -15.40 43.27 16.31
N GLU A 380 -15.76 44.54 16.13
CA GLU A 380 -17.16 44.95 15.91
C GLU A 380 -17.64 44.70 14.47
N SER A 381 -16.70 44.52 13.55
CA SER A 381 -16.94 44.28 12.12
C SER A 381 -16.96 42.79 11.78
N ALA A 382 -17.67 42.42 10.71
CA ALA A 382 -17.63 41.08 10.12
C ALA A 382 -16.42 40.87 9.17
N ASP A 383 -15.51 41.85 9.09
CA ASP A 383 -14.30 41.79 8.25
C ASP A 383 -13.42 40.57 8.60
N PRO A 384 -13.22 39.62 7.66
CA PRO A 384 -12.41 38.44 7.88
C PRO A 384 -10.97 38.73 8.32
N ASP A 385 -10.37 39.82 7.86
CA ASP A 385 -8.98 40.15 8.18
C ASP A 385 -8.85 40.57 9.66
N LEU A 386 -9.84 41.29 10.19
CA LEU A 386 -9.88 41.64 11.62
C LEU A 386 -10.06 40.40 12.52
N TRP A 387 -10.87 39.43 12.09
CA TRP A 387 -11.03 38.16 12.81
C TRP A 387 -9.78 37.28 12.74
N GLN A 388 -9.00 37.37 11.65
CA GLN A 388 -7.70 36.73 11.58
C GLN A 388 -6.70 37.35 12.56
N VAL A 389 -6.67 38.67 12.71
CA VAL A 389 -5.82 39.35 13.72
C VAL A 389 -6.23 38.93 15.13
N TYR A 390 -7.53 38.95 15.44
CA TYR A 390 -8.05 38.51 16.74
C TYR A 390 -7.64 37.06 17.07
N LEU A 391 -7.67 36.17 16.09
CA LEU A 391 -7.23 34.79 16.26
C LEU A 391 -5.74 34.70 16.66
N GLU A 392 -4.87 35.51 16.05
CA GLU A 392 -3.44 35.54 16.40
C GLU A 392 -3.21 36.16 17.79
N GLU A 393 -3.99 37.16 18.21
CA GLU A 393 -3.94 37.71 19.57
C GLU A 393 -4.32 36.66 20.63
N VAL A 394 -5.40 35.91 20.39
CA VAL A 394 -5.81 34.80 21.26
C VAL A 394 -4.72 33.71 21.30
N ALA A 395 -4.15 33.35 20.15
CA ALA A 395 -3.06 32.36 20.10
C ALA A 395 -1.80 32.82 20.83
N ALA A 396 -1.46 34.12 20.77
CA ALA A 396 -0.35 34.70 21.52
C ALA A 396 -0.59 34.64 23.03
N LEU A 397 -1.82 34.93 23.48
CA LEU A 397 -2.22 34.81 24.89
C LEU A 397 -2.14 33.36 25.38
N LEU A 398 -2.60 32.39 24.58
CA LEU A 398 -2.45 30.96 24.87
C LEU A 398 -0.98 30.52 24.92
N SER A 399 -0.12 31.09 24.07
CA SER A 399 1.32 30.82 24.07
C SER A 399 1.97 31.20 25.40
N GLY A 400 1.55 32.33 25.98
CA GLY A 400 2.05 32.84 27.27
C GLY A 400 1.55 32.07 28.50
N HIS A 401 0.68 31.07 28.33
CA HIS A 401 0.23 30.23 29.43
C HIS A 401 1.32 29.20 29.79
N GLU A 402 1.81 29.27 31.04
CA GLU A 402 2.92 28.44 31.54
C GLU A 402 2.53 27.53 32.70
N ASP A 403 1.33 27.69 33.27
CA ASP A 403 0.80 26.78 34.30
C ASP A 403 0.16 25.56 33.65
N TYR A 404 0.98 24.54 33.36
CA TYR A 404 0.49 23.32 32.71
C TYR A 404 -0.24 22.35 33.65
N ALA A 405 -0.23 22.63 34.96
CA ALA A 405 -0.98 21.86 35.95
C ALA A 405 -2.44 22.33 36.05
N ASP A 406 -2.75 23.52 35.55
CA ASP A 406 -4.12 24.02 35.46
C ASP A 406 -4.98 23.12 34.57
N ASN A 407 -6.10 22.63 35.11
CA ASN A 407 -7.04 21.78 34.38
C ASN A 407 -7.93 22.54 33.40
N ASP A 408 -7.73 23.85 33.21
CA ASP A 408 -8.33 24.63 32.14
C ASP A 408 -7.54 24.48 30.84
N LEU A 409 -6.52 25.31 30.62
CA LEU A 409 -5.79 25.34 29.35
C LEU A 409 -4.41 24.69 29.42
N GLY A 410 -3.89 24.42 30.61
CA GLY A 410 -2.53 23.93 30.84
C GLY A 410 -2.14 22.73 29.97
N PRO A 411 -2.80 21.56 30.12
CA PRO A 411 -2.47 20.37 29.35
C PRO A 411 -2.56 20.57 27.82
N LEU A 412 -3.57 21.31 27.34
CA LEU A 412 -3.78 21.56 25.91
C LEU A 412 -2.75 22.56 25.34
N ALA A 413 -2.42 23.59 26.10
CA ALA A 413 -1.38 24.55 25.76
C ALA A 413 -0.02 23.83 25.65
N LEU A 414 0.29 22.93 26.59
CA LEU A 414 1.51 22.12 26.55
C LEU A 414 1.52 21.17 25.35
N LEU A 415 0.41 20.48 25.03
CA LEU A 415 0.29 19.64 23.83
C LEU A 415 0.59 20.41 22.53
N CYS A 416 0.08 21.64 22.42
CA CYS A 416 0.29 22.49 21.25
C CYS A 416 1.72 23.02 21.18
N ARG A 417 2.25 23.52 22.31
CA ARG A 417 3.61 24.11 22.38
C ARG A 417 4.70 23.09 22.10
N THR A 418 4.52 21.85 22.54
CA THR A 418 5.50 20.76 22.35
C THR A 418 5.47 20.16 20.95
N GLY A 419 4.46 20.52 20.13
CA GLY A 419 4.21 19.86 18.84
C GLY A 419 3.73 18.42 18.99
N ALA A 420 3.27 18.04 20.19
CA ALA A 420 2.70 16.73 20.45
C ALA A 420 1.40 16.55 19.67
N ARG A 421 0.44 17.48 19.81
CA ARG A 421 -0.82 17.46 19.06
C ARG A 421 -1.42 18.86 18.95
N GLY A 422 -1.90 19.18 17.76
CA GLY A 422 -2.60 20.43 17.49
C GLY A 422 -1.66 21.64 17.38
N SER A 423 -2.23 22.82 17.22
CA SER A 423 -1.52 24.09 17.23
C SER A 423 -2.26 25.10 18.11
N LEU A 424 -1.54 26.12 18.59
CA LEU A 424 -2.15 27.20 19.38
C LEU A 424 -3.27 27.92 18.62
N ARG A 425 -3.15 28.01 17.28
CA ARG A 425 -4.21 28.55 16.42
C ARG A 425 -5.46 27.67 16.43
N GLN A 426 -5.30 26.34 16.36
CA GLN A 426 -6.44 25.41 16.47
C GLN A 426 -7.08 25.47 17.85
N LEU A 427 -6.26 25.56 18.90
CA LEU A 427 -6.76 25.72 20.27
C LEU A 427 -7.54 27.04 20.42
N ALA A 428 -7.01 28.15 19.88
CA ALA A 428 -7.69 29.44 19.87
C ALA A 428 -9.07 29.37 19.19
N GLN A 429 -9.18 28.71 18.03
CA GLN A 429 -10.46 28.48 17.34
C GLN A 429 -11.41 27.59 18.15
N TYR A 430 -10.87 26.66 18.93
CA TYR A 430 -11.66 25.77 19.77
C TYR A 430 -12.31 26.53 20.93
N VAL A 431 -11.55 27.39 21.60
CA VAL A 431 -11.94 28.00 22.90
C VAL A 431 -12.55 29.39 22.79
N ALA A 432 -12.13 30.22 21.83
CA ALA A 432 -12.47 31.65 21.88
C ALA A 432 -12.69 32.33 20.51
N ALA A 433 -11.93 31.97 19.48
CA ALA A 433 -11.90 32.68 18.21
C ALA A 433 -12.90 32.14 17.19
N PRO A 434 -13.92 32.91 16.79
CA PRO A 434 -14.77 32.59 15.66
C PRO A 434 -13.97 32.51 14.36
N VAL A 435 -14.45 31.71 13.42
CA VAL A 435 -13.80 31.48 12.13
C VAL A 435 -14.76 31.87 11.00
N PRO A 436 -14.36 32.74 10.06
CA PRO A 436 -15.17 33.03 8.89
C PRO A 436 -15.34 31.76 8.05
N SER A 437 -16.56 31.49 7.61
CA SER A 437 -16.94 30.31 6.85
C SER A 437 -17.74 30.72 5.62
N PRO A 438 -17.58 30.04 4.46
CA PRO A 438 -18.40 30.33 3.29
C PRO A 438 -19.89 30.17 3.60
N SER A 439 -20.71 31.11 3.12
CA SER A 439 -22.16 31.01 3.19
C SER A 439 -22.76 30.96 1.78
N GLY A 440 -23.98 30.43 1.67
CA GLY A 440 -24.73 30.42 0.40
C GLY A 440 -25.16 31.82 -0.08
N SER A 441 -25.04 32.88 0.74
CA SER A 441 -25.46 34.25 0.41
C SER A 441 -24.34 35.17 -0.08
N GLY A 442 -23.09 34.69 -0.15
CA GLY A 442 -21.92 35.43 -0.64
C GLY A 442 -21.13 36.20 0.42
N GLU A 443 -21.74 36.55 1.55
CA GLU A 443 -21.06 37.12 2.72
C GLU A 443 -20.57 36.01 3.67
N PRO A 444 -19.34 36.05 4.20
CA PRO A 444 -18.85 35.00 5.11
C PRO A 444 -19.66 34.96 6.40
N LEU A 445 -20.13 33.76 6.77
CA LEU A 445 -20.76 33.53 8.07
C LEU A 445 -19.66 33.36 9.12
N LEU A 446 -19.68 34.20 10.15
CA LEU A 446 -18.77 34.06 11.28
C LEU A 446 -19.24 32.89 12.18
N VAL A 447 -18.47 31.80 12.20
CA VAL A 447 -18.81 30.59 12.95
C VAL A 447 -18.14 30.63 14.32
N ARG A 448 -18.92 30.48 15.39
CA ARG A 448 -18.39 30.52 16.76
C ARG A 448 -17.44 29.37 17.08
N SER A 449 -16.64 29.61 18.12
CA SER A 449 -15.78 28.60 18.72
C SER A 449 -16.60 27.41 19.23
N LEU A 450 -15.98 26.25 19.38
CA LEU A 450 -16.69 25.04 19.79
C LEU A 450 -17.20 25.13 21.24
N CYS A 451 -16.43 25.77 22.13
CA CYS A 451 -16.80 25.97 23.53
C CYS A 451 -18.01 26.90 23.73
N GLN A 452 -18.27 27.82 22.79
CA GLN A 452 -19.43 28.72 22.83
C GLN A 452 -20.72 28.06 22.30
N GLY A 453 -20.61 26.87 21.69
CA GLY A 453 -21.69 26.25 20.94
C GLY A 453 -21.96 26.96 19.60
N ARG A 454 -22.69 26.28 18.71
CA ARG A 454 -22.98 26.76 17.36
C ARG A 454 -24.48 26.74 17.07
N THR A 455 -24.96 27.70 16.28
CA THR A 455 -26.34 27.63 15.73
C THR A 455 -26.45 26.55 14.67
N THR A 456 -27.69 26.21 14.30
CA THR A 456 -28.00 25.36 13.15
C THR A 456 -27.37 25.87 11.85
N ASP A 457 -27.38 27.18 11.63
CA ASP A 457 -26.82 27.79 10.42
C ASP A 457 -25.30 27.67 10.39
N GLU A 458 -24.63 27.89 11.52
CA GLU A 458 -23.19 27.74 11.68
C GLU A 458 -22.74 26.27 11.48
N VAL A 459 -23.49 25.31 12.02
CA VAL A 459 -23.23 23.87 11.82
C VAL A 459 -23.43 23.50 10.35
N THR A 460 -24.49 24.00 9.70
CA THR A 460 -24.78 23.73 8.29
C THR A 460 -23.69 24.27 7.39
N SER A 461 -23.21 25.50 7.64
CA SER A 461 -22.09 26.10 6.90
C SER A 461 -20.82 25.25 7.04
N LYS A 462 -20.46 24.84 8.26
CA LYS A 462 -19.28 23.98 8.48
C LYS A 462 -19.41 22.59 7.88
N ALA A 463 -20.62 22.02 7.86
CA ALA A 463 -20.86 20.74 7.21
C ALA A 463 -20.64 20.84 5.70
N LEU A 464 -21.13 21.90 5.05
CA LEU A 464 -20.89 22.16 3.62
C LEU A 464 -19.40 22.35 3.32
N GLU A 465 -18.68 23.15 4.13
CA GLU A 465 -17.23 23.33 4.01
C GLU A 465 -16.48 22.00 4.12
N ALA A 466 -16.81 21.19 5.14
CA ALA A 466 -16.18 19.90 5.36
C ALA A 466 -16.45 18.90 4.22
N LEU A 467 -17.68 18.86 3.69
CA LEU A 467 -18.05 18.00 2.57
C LEU A 467 -17.32 18.41 1.29
N THR A 468 -17.25 19.71 0.99
CA THR A 468 -16.48 20.23 -0.14
C THR A 468 -15.00 19.88 0.00
N GLY A 469 -14.41 20.13 1.17
CA GLY A 469 -13.01 19.79 1.43
C GLY A 469 -12.72 18.29 1.27
N LEU A 470 -13.63 17.42 1.74
CA LEU A 470 -13.51 15.97 1.57
C LEU A 470 -13.65 15.55 0.11
N ALA A 471 -14.58 16.15 -0.64
CA ALA A 471 -14.77 15.89 -2.06
C ALA A 471 -13.53 16.31 -2.87
N GLU A 472 -12.98 17.49 -2.61
CA GLU A 472 -11.76 17.98 -3.23
C GLU A 472 -10.54 17.12 -2.88
N ALA A 473 -10.41 16.67 -1.62
CA ALA A 473 -9.33 15.78 -1.21
C ALA A 473 -9.43 14.44 -1.95
N ASN A 474 -10.64 13.88 -2.10
CA ASN A 474 -10.86 12.64 -2.84
C ASN A 474 -10.59 12.81 -4.34
N GLN A 475 -11.03 13.92 -4.95
CA GLN A 475 -10.75 14.22 -6.35
C GLN A 475 -9.25 14.39 -6.60
N ARG A 476 -8.54 15.14 -5.75
CA ARG A 476 -7.09 15.29 -5.81
C ARG A 476 -6.38 13.95 -5.63
N GLY A 477 -6.80 13.13 -4.67
CA GLY A 477 -6.28 11.77 -4.47
C GLY A 477 -6.47 10.89 -5.71
N THR A 478 -7.67 10.92 -6.30
CA THR A 478 -7.98 10.19 -7.54
C THR A 478 -7.15 10.69 -8.72
N GLN A 479 -6.98 12.00 -8.88
CA GLN A 479 -6.20 12.58 -9.95
C GLN A 479 -4.70 12.28 -9.80
N ALA A 480 -4.16 12.38 -8.59
CA ALA A 480 -2.78 12.00 -8.28
C ALA A 480 -2.53 10.51 -8.54
N MET A 481 -3.49 9.65 -8.21
CA MET A 481 -3.45 8.21 -8.51
C MET A 481 -3.46 7.96 -10.03
N ARG A 482 -4.29 8.71 -10.79
CA ARG A 482 -4.34 8.62 -12.26
C ARG A 482 -3.06 9.14 -12.94
N SER A 483 -2.43 10.19 -12.43
CA SER A 483 -1.19 10.74 -13.01
C SER A 483 0.04 9.93 -12.64
N ALA A 484 0.14 9.44 -11.39
CA ALA A 484 1.15 8.45 -11.00
C ALA A 484 1.01 7.18 -11.87
N GLY A 485 -0.25 6.79 -12.13
CA GLY A 485 -0.77 6.04 -13.27
C GLY A 485 0.14 5.96 -14.48
N GLU A 486 0.46 7.14 -14.99
CA GLU A 486 1.11 7.37 -16.27
C GLU A 486 2.65 7.28 -16.19
N HIS A 487 3.22 7.25 -14.98
CA HIS A 487 4.67 7.29 -14.75
C HIS A 487 5.35 5.94 -14.46
N VAL A 488 4.62 4.89 -14.00
CA VAL A 488 5.17 3.52 -13.77
C VAL A 488 4.77 2.54 -14.87
N TRP A 489 4.27 3.02 -16.00
CA TRP A 489 4.20 2.15 -17.17
C TRP A 489 5.58 1.64 -17.55
N VAL A 490 5.63 0.40 -18.02
CA VAL A 490 6.73 -0.10 -18.84
C VAL A 490 7.07 0.99 -19.84
N LYS A 491 8.25 1.61 -19.70
CA LYS A 491 8.63 2.78 -20.51
C LYS A 491 9.06 2.38 -21.91
N ASP A 492 9.33 1.10 -22.12
CA ASP A 492 9.71 0.61 -23.45
C ASP A 492 8.51 0.56 -24.40
N HIS A 493 8.76 0.92 -25.65
CA HIS A 493 7.76 0.91 -26.74
C HIS A 493 7.81 -0.38 -27.56
N GLN A 494 8.45 -1.43 -27.03
CA GLN A 494 8.56 -2.72 -27.68
C GLN A 494 7.23 -3.48 -27.62
N VAL A 495 7.13 -4.64 -28.27
CA VAL A 495 5.88 -5.41 -28.41
C VAL A 495 5.25 -5.70 -27.05
N LEU A 496 6.01 -6.23 -26.09
CA LEU A 496 5.53 -6.60 -24.78
C LEU A 496 5.16 -5.36 -23.95
N GLY A 497 5.95 -4.30 -24.00
CA GLY A 497 5.62 -3.03 -23.36
C GLY A 497 4.32 -2.43 -23.89
N ARG A 498 4.12 -2.42 -25.22
CA ARG A 498 2.87 -1.96 -25.84
C ARG A 498 1.69 -2.84 -25.45
N ALA A 499 1.86 -4.16 -25.43
CA ALA A 499 0.82 -5.10 -25.03
C ALA A 499 0.39 -4.88 -23.57
N LEU A 500 1.34 -4.65 -22.65
CA LEU A 500 1.07 -4.34 -21.24
C LEU A 500 0.27 -3.05 -21.04
N ARG A 501 0.38 -2.10 -21.98
CA ARG A 501 -0.38 -0.83 -21.98
C ARG A 501 -1.74 -0.91 -22.68
N ALA A 502 -1.92 -1.85 -23.60
CA ALA A 502 -3.11 -1.91 -24.44
C ALA A 502 -4.31 -2.45 -23.65
N ARG A 503 -5.50 -1.89 -23.92
CA ARG A 503 -6.77 -2.47 -23.45
C ARG A 503 -7.06 -3.83 -24.09
N GLN A 504 -6.59 -4.03 -25.33
CA GLN A 504 -6.72 -5.26 -26.09
C GLN A 504 -5.34 -5.75 -26.53
N PRO A 505 -4.61 -6.46 -25.66
CA PRO A 505 -3.24 -6.86 -25.95
C PRO A 505 -3.10 -7.84 -27.12
N GLY A 506 -4.11 -8.69 -27.37
CA GLY A 506 -4.10 -9.63 -28.49
C GLY A 506 -3.92 -8.94 -29.85
N LEU A 507 -4.47 -7.73 -30.02
CA LEU A 507 -4.28 -6.90 -31.21
C LEU A 507 -2.82 -6.49 -31.41
N VAL A 508 -2.10 -6.22 -30.32
CA VAL A 508 -0.66 -5.87 -30.38
C VAL A 508 0.14 -7.06 -30.85
N PHE A 509 -0.07 -8.24 -30.27
CA PHE A 509 0.64 -9.46 -30.65
C PHE A 509 0.29 -9.92 -32.07
N ALA A 510 -0.98 -9.84 -32.48
CA ALA A 510 -1.39 -10.20 -33.84
C ALA A 510 -0.72 -9.29 -34.89
N ARG A 511 -0.66 -7.97 -34.63
CA ARG A 511 0.05 -7.03 -35.49
C ARG A 511 1.56 -7.24 -35.50
N ALA A 512 2.16 -7.55 -34.36
CA ALA A 512 3.58 -7.88 -34.27
C ALA A 512 3.90 -9.14 -35.08
N ALA A 513 3.09 -10.19 -34.95
CA ALA A 513 3.21 -11.42 -35.71
C ALA A 513 3.05 -11.20 -37.22
N HIS A 514 2.06 -10.40 -37.63
CA HIS A 514 1.85 -10.06 -39.04
C HIS A 514 3.04 -9.32 -39.66
N ARG A 515 3.68 -8.43 -38.90
CA ARG A 515 4.81 -7.62 -39.36
C ARG A 515 6.17 -8.30 -39.19
N GLY A 516 6.22 -9.46 -38.55
CA GLY A 516 7.48 -10.11 -38.16
C GLY A 516 8.30 -9.27 -37.16
N GLU A 517 7.62 -8.51 -36.30
CA GLU A 517 8.27 -7.65 -35.31
C GLU A 517 8.93 -8.50 -34.21
N VAL A 518 10.09 -8.04 -33.74
CA VAL A 518 10.88 -8.72 -32.71
C VAL A 518 10.97 -7.81 -31.48
N ASP A 519 10.76 -8.36 -30.29
CA ASP A 519 10.97 -7.63 -29.03
C ASP A 519 12.40 -7.89 -28.52
N PRO A 520 13.26 -6.87 -28.42
CA PRO A 520 14.62 -7.02 -27.92
C PRO A 520 14.69 -7.16 -26.40
N LEU A 521 13.57 -7.08 -25.68
CA LEU A 521 13.50 -7.13 -24.22
C LEU A 521 14.46 -6.13 -23.57
N ALA A 522 14.47 -4.90 -24.08
CA ALA A 522 15.36 -3.86 -23.57
C ALA A 522 14.96 -3.34 -22.18
N GLY A 523 13.66 -3.39 -21.84
CA GLY A 523 13.15 -2.91 -20.56
C GLY A 523 13.25 -3.93 -19.43
N ALA A 524 13.56 -3.47 -18.22
CA ALA A 524 13.67 -4.30 -17.01
C ALA A 524 12.40 -5.13 -16.74
N ALA A 525 11.22 -4.51 -16.87
CA ALA A 525 9.94 -5.19 -16.68
C ALA A 525 9.72 -6.31 -17.72
N SER A 526 10.06 -6.05 -18.98
CA SER A 526 9.95 -7.01 -20.08
C SER A 526 10.89 -8.20 -19.89
N ARG A 527 12.13 -7.96 -19.43
CA ARG A 527 13.10 -9.03 -19.07
C ARG A 527 12.61 -9.88 -17.91
N LEU A 528 12.17 -9.24 -16.83
CA LEU A 528 11.62 -9.95 -15.66
C LEU A 528 10.36 -10.76 -16.04
N PHE A 529 9.50 -10.21 -16.89
CA PHE A 529 8.30 -10.90 -17.36
C PHE A 529 8.64 -12.23 -18.05
N VAL A 530 9.70 -12.27 -18.87
CA VAL A 530 10.13 -13.52 -19.53
C VAL A 530 11.07 -14.38 -18.69
N GLY A 531 11.49 -13.92 -17.51
CA GLY A 531 12.39 -14.66 -16.61
C GLY A 531 13.88 -14.42 -16.86
N LEU A 532 14.23 -13.34 -17.58
CA LEU A 532 15.61 -12.92 -17.79
C LEU A 532 16.07 -11.93 -16.71
N PRO A 533 17.37 -11.92 -16.34
CA PRO A 533 17.92 -10.96 -15.39
C PRO A 533 17.88 -9.54 -15.96
N VAL A 534 17.63 -8.54 -15.12
CA VAL A 534 17.75 -7.12 -15.49
C VAL A 534 19.23 -6.80 -15.72
N ARG A 535 19.53 -6.11 -16.82
CA ARG A 535 20.91 -5.70 -17.19
C ARG A 535 21.28 -4.38 -16.54
#